data_AF-A0A3S1LPD4-F1
#
_entry.id   AF-A0A3S1LPD4-F1
#
_cell.length_a   1.000
_cell.length_b   1.000
_cell.length_c   1.000
_cell.angle_alpha   90.00
_cell.angle_beta   90.00
_cell.angle_gamma   90.00
#
_symmetry.space_group_name_H-M   'P 1'
#
loop_
_entity.id
_entity.type
_entity.pdbx_description
1 polymer ?
#
loop_
_entity_poly.entity_id
_entity_poly.type
_entity_poly.pdbx_seq_one_letter_code
_entity_poly.pdbx_strand_id
1 'polypeptide(L)' 'MQRTAATKATAPLQPVKLNSVRPQPKPVRVVRLYDQKKKADDLHWIRRLERAGLTEHNSKAVALMKANYRRRYGERV' A
#
# COMPACT_ATOMS: atom_id res chain seq x y z
N MET A 1 80.68 -4.54 -4.33
CA MET A 1 79.30 -5.00 -4.08
C MET A 1 78.34 -3.88 -4.47
N GLN A 2 77.66 -3.99 -5.62
CA GLN A 2 76.72 -2.98 -6.12
C GLN A 2 75.29 -3.47 -5.87
N ARG A 3 74.46 -2.66 -5.21
CA ARG A 3 73.02 -2.94 -4.99
C ARG A 3 72.22 -2.19 -6.06
N THR A 4 71.53 -2.92 -6.94
CA THR A 4 70.60 -2.34 -7.91
C THR A 4 69.23 -2.18 -7.26
N ALA A 5 68.73 -0.94 -7.18
CA ALA A 5 67.39 -0.64 -6.69
C ALA A 5 66.39 -0.78 -7.83
N ALA A 6 65.47 -1.74 -7.71
CA ALA A 6 64.39 -1.95 -8.67
C ALA A 6 63.29 -0.90 -8.46
N THR A 7 63.12 -0.01 -9.43
CA THR A 7 62.00 0.93 -9.53
C THR A 7 60.72 0.17 -9.90
N LYS A 8 59.80 0.05 -8.94
CA LYS A 8 58.45 -0.47 -9.19
C LYS A 8 57.66 0.57 -9.99
N ALA A 9 57.31 0.23 -11.23
CA ALA A 9 56.45 1.04 -12.08
C ALA A 9 55.02 1.05 -11.51
N THR A 10 54.53 2.25 -11.16
CA THR A 10 53.15 2.48 -10.74
C THR A 10 52.23 2.39 -11.96
N ALA A 11 51.33 1.41 -11.99
CA ALA A 11 50.34 1.28 -13.05
C ALA A 11 49.38 2.50 -13.04
N PRO A 12 48.95 3.00 -14.22
CA PRO A 12 48.05 4.13 -14.29
C PRO A 12 46.66 3.74 -13.74
N LEU A 13 46.19 4.50 -12.75
CA LEU A 13 44.85 4.37 -12.19
C LEU A 13 43.81 4.71 -13.28
N GLN A 14 43.07 3.71 -13.74
CA GLN A 14 41.97 3.94 -14.67
C GLN A 14 40.77 4.53 -13.92
N PRO A 15 40.10 5.56 -14.46
CA PRO A 15 38.94 6.16 -13.82
C PRO A 15 37.76 5.18 -13.83
N VAL A 16 37.29 4.82 -12.63
CA VAL A 16 36.06 4.03 -12.46
C VAL A 16 34.87 4.90 -12.84
N LYS A 17 34.19 4.57 -13.94
CA LYS A 17 32.91 5.18 -14.30
C LYS A 17 31.89 4.84 -13.20
N LEU A 18 31.56 5.82 -12.37
CA LEU A 18 30.41 5.77 -11.48
C LEU A 18 29.14 5.88 -12.33
N ASN A 19 28.68 4.74 -12.84
CA ASN A 19 27.36 4.67 -13.45
C ASN A 19 26.34 4.97 -12.34
N SER A 20 25.80 6.19 -12.36
CA SER A 20 24.72 6.61 -11.46
C SER A 20 23.44 5.89 -11.89
N VAL A 21 23.36 4.60 -11.59
CA VAL A 21 22.16 3.80 -11.86
C VAL A 21 21.14 4.21 -10.81
N ARG A 22 20.17 5.05 -11.21
CA ARG A 22 19.00 5.30 -10.36
C ARG A 22 18.36 3.94 -10.04
N PRO A 23 18.18 3.57 -8.76
CA PRO A 23 17.53 2.33 -8.41
C PRO A 23 16.11 2.33 -9.00
N GLN A 24 15.78 1.27 -9.74
CA GLN A 24 14.44 1.09 -10.31
C GLN A 24 13.43 0.94 -9.17
N PRO A 25 12.29 1.66 -9.19
CA PRO A 25 11.30 1.59 -8.12
C PRO A 25 10.68 0.18 -8.09
N LYS A 26 10.66 -0.44 -6.90
CA LYS A 26 9.96 -1.71 -6.69
C LYS A 26 8.45 -1.46 -6.73
N PRO A 27 7.65 -2.38 -7.30
CA PRO A 27 6.20 -2.27 -7.25
C PRO A 27 5.72 -2.32 -5.79
N VAL A 28 5.06 -1.25 -5.34
CA VAL A 28 4.48 -1.16 -4.00
C VAL A 28 3.05 -1.70 -4.05
N ARG A 29 2.75 -2.71 -3.23
CA ARG A 29 1.37 -3.18 -3.04
C ARG A 29 0.62 -2.20 -2.14
N VAL A 30 -0.24 -1.38 -2.74
CA VAL A 30 -1.12 -0.49 -1.99
C VAL A 30 -2.27 -1.32 -1.40
N VAL A 31 -2.27 -1.54 -0.09
CA VAL A 31 -3.37 -2.18 0.64
C VAL A 31 -4.25 -1.08 1.23
N ARG A 32 -5.54 -1.07 0.89
CA ARG A 32 -6.51 -0.20 1.57
C ARG A 32 -6.71 -0.70 3.00
N LEU A 33 -6.10 -0.01 3.96
CA LEU A 33 -6.38 -0.21 5.37
C LEU A 33 -7.73 0.44 5.68
N TYR A 34 -8.77 -0.38 5.73
CA TYR A 34 -10.08 0.09 6.20
C TYR A 34 -10.04 0.24 7.72
N ASP A 35 -10.57 1.36 8.20
CA ASP A 35 -10.80 1.56 9.62
C ASP A 35 -11.84 0.54 10.10
N GLN A 36 -11.37 -0.49 10.82
CA GLN A 36 -12.21 -1.57 11.33
C GLN A 36 -13.31 -1.04 12.25
N LYS A 37 -13.06 0.05 12.97
CA LYS A 37 -14.04 0.68 13.85
C LYS A 37 -15.20 1.25 13.04
N LYS A 38 -14.92 1.99 11.97
CA LYS A 38 -15.96 2.54 11.08
C LYS A 38 -16.76 1.44 10.40
N LYS A 39 -16.12 0.34 10.00
CA LYS A 39 -16.82 -0.82 9.44
C LYS A 39 -17.81 -1.42 10.45
N ALA A 40 -17.39 -1.59 11.71
CA ALA A 40 -18.24 -2.10 12.77
C ALA A 40 -19.41 -1.15 13.07
N ASP A 41 -19.16 0.16 13.09
CA ASP A 41 -20.18 1.19 13.31
C ASP A 41 -21.22 1.21 12.18
N ASP A 42 -20.77 1.19 10.92
CA ASP A 42 -21.66 1.14 9.75
C ASP A 42 -22.56 -0.11 9.81
N LEU A 43 -21.99 -1.26 10.16
CA LEU A 43 -22.72 -2.52 10.30
C LEU A 43 -23.71 -2.49 11.48
N HIS A 44 -23.34 -1.89 12.60
CA HIS A 44 -24.20 -1.72 13.76
C HIS A 44 -25.46 -0.93 13.40
N TRP A 45 -25.30 0.20 12.71
CA TRP A 45 -26.44 1.03 12.33
C TRP A 45 -27.37 0.35 11.33
N ILE A 46 -26.84 -0.35 10.33
CA ILE A 46 -27.66 -1.11 9.38
C ILE A 46 -28.51 -2.15 10.12
N ARG A 47 -27.89 -2.97 10.98
CA ARG A 47 -28.59 -4.00 11.76
C ARG A 47 -29.61 -3.40 12.72
N ARG A 48 -29.33 -2.23 13.30
CA ARG A 48 -30.27 -1.53 14.18
C ARG A 48 -31.53 -1.12 13.44
N LEU A 49 -31.39 -0.60 12.22
CA LEU A 49 -32.53 -0.21 11.37
C LEU A 49 -33.32 -1.44 10.91
N GLU A 50 -32.65 -2.53 10.54
CA GLU A 50 -33.32 -3.79 10.19
C GLU A 50 -34.11 -4.38 11.35
N ARG A 51 -33.57 -4.35 12.57
CA ARG A 51 -34.31 -4.75 13.78
C ARG A 51 -35.52 -3.89 14.06
N ALA A 52 -35.51 -2.63 13.61
CA ALA A 52 -36.67 -1.74 13.69
C ALA A 52 -37.68 -1.97 12.54
N GLY A 53 -37.47 -2.98 11.68
CA GLY A 53 -38.33 -3.31 10.56
C GLY A 53 -38.07 -2.51 9.28
N LEU A 54 -36.99 -1.70 9.25
CA LEU A 54 -36.60 -0.96 8.05
C LEU A 54 -35.71 -1.83 7.15
N THR A 55 -36.13 -1.99 5.91
CA THR A 55 -35.45 -2.80 4.89
C THR A 55 -35.14 -1.95 3.67
N GLU A 56 -34.35 -2.48 2.75
CA GLU A 56 -34.05 -1.81 1.47
C GLU A 56 -35.31 -1.52 0.64
N HIS A 57 -36.38 -2.29 0.84
CA HIS A 57 -37.64 -2.15 0.12
C HIS A 57 -38.51 -1.00 0.64
N ASN A 58 -38.50 -0.77 1.95
CA ASN A 58 -39.36 0.24 2.59
C ASN A 58 -38.61 1.52 3.01
N SER A 59 -37.27 1.51 2.97
CA SER A 59 -36.43 2.64 3.39
C SER A 59 -35.26 2.88 2.44
N LYS A 60 -35.31 4.03 1.74
CA LYS A 60 -34.19 4.50 0.89
C LYS A 60 -32.90 4.70 1.68
N ALA A 61 -33.00 5.06 2.96
CA ALA A 61 -31.83 5.23 3.82
C ALA A 61 -31.07 3.91 4.02
N VAL A 62 -31.80 2.82 4.31
CA VAL A 62 -31.20 1.49 4.48
C VAL A 62 -30.56 1.01 3.17
N ALA A 63 -31.25 1.21 2.03
CA ALA A 63 -30.71 0.89 0.71
C ALA A 63 -29.38 1.62 0.43
N LEU A 64 -29.32 2.93 0.70
CA LEU A 64 -28.10 3.72 0.53
C LEU A 64 -26.98 3.28 1.48
N MET A 65 -27.30 2.97 2.74
CA MET A 65 -26.31 2.53 3.72
C MET A 65 -25.67 1.20 3.31
N LYS A 66 -26.47 0.23 2.87
CA LYS A 66 -25.96 -1.06 2.40
C LYS A 66 -25.17 -0.94 1.09
N ALA A 67 -25.64 -0.11 0.15
CA ALA A 67 -24.89 0.18 -1.08
C ALA A 67 -23.53 0.83 -0.76
N ASN A 68 -23.49 1.77 0.18
CA ASN A 68 -22.26 2.41 0.63
C ASN A 68 -21.34 1.45 1.37
N TYR A 69 -21.88 0.56 2.22
CA TYR A 69 -21.11 -0.48 2.89
C TYR A 69 -20.43 -1.39 1.86
N ARG A 70 -21.18 -1.85 0.85
CA ARG A 70 -20.64 -2.66 -0.24
C ARG A 70 -19.59 -1.92 -1.06
N ARG A 71 -19.83 -0.65 -1.41
CA ARG A 71 -18.87 0.16 -2.15
C ARG A 71 -17.58 0.40 -1.37
N ARG A 72 -17.67 0.61 -0.06
CA ARG A 72 -16.52 0.88 0.80
C ARG A 72 -15.72 -0.38 1.09
N TYR A 73 -16.38 -1.44 1.54
CA TYR A 73 -15.72 -2.62 2.10
C TYR A 73 -15.74 -3.85 1.18
N GLY A 74 -16.49 -3.83 0.08
CA GLY A 74 -16.61 -4.95 -0.85
C GLY A 74 -17.53 -6.09 -0.39
N GLU A 75 -18.18 -5.94 0.77
CA GLU A 75 -19.00 -6.97 1.42
C GLU A 75 -20.50 -6.66 1.35
N ARG A 76 -21.34 -7.71 1.45
CA ARG A 76 -22.79 -7.57 1.60
C ARG A 76 -23.18 -7.61 3.08
N VAL A 77 -24.28 -6.94 3.43
CA VAL A 77 -24.86 -6.89 4.78
C VAL A 77 -26.22 -7.53 4.79
#